data_AF-A0A8S4S8C7-F1
#
_entry.id   AF-A0A8S4S8C7-F1
#
_cell.length_a   1.000
_cell.length_b   1.000
_cell.length_c   1.000
_cell.angle_alpha   90.00
_cell.angle_beta   90.00
_cell.angle_gamma   90.00
#
_symmetry.space_group_name_H-M   'P 1'
#
loop_
_entity.id
_entity.type
_entity.pdbx_description
1 polymer ?
#
loop_
_entity_poly.entity_id
_entity_poly.type
_entity_poly.pdbx_seq_one_letter_code
_entity_poly.pdbx_strand_id
1 'polypeptide(L)'
;MICYLIFRIKILLILCHCGDSVDTYGHHGLSCSRSAGRFSRHSTINDIIRRSLATAHVPAVLEPIGLARSDGKRPDGMSLIPWRLGRSLLWDATCVDTLAASHIQATSSMVGAAATSAEQAKRRKYENLDSSFIFVPFGVETLGPWGPEARALFKELSKRVIESTGDPTAGSYLGQRISLAIQRGNAASILGTVPRCGGFEDVLVFI
;
A
#
# COMPACT_ATOMS: atom_id res chain seq x y z
N MET A 1 0.88 18.60 51.60
CA MET A 1 -0.13 18.15 50.62
C MET A 1 -0.13 19.03 49.34
N ILE A 2 1.03 19.45 48.81
CA ILE A 2 1.16 20.24 47.55
C ILE A 2 2.40 19.78 46.73
N CYS A 3 2.97 18.61 47.00
CA CYS A 3 4.14 18.11 46.24
C CYS A 3 3.81 16.99 45.23
N TYR A 4 2.55 16.53 45.17
CA TYR A 4 2.10 15.49 44.24
C TYR A 4 1.53 16.04 42.92
N LEU A 5 1.38 17.37 42.79
CA LEU A 5 0.74 17.98 41.61
C LEU A 5 1.74 18.42 40.52
N ILE A 6 3.03 18.09 40.68
CA ILE A 6 4.08 18.36 39.69
C ILE A 6 4.83 17.07 39.36
N PHE A 7 4.16 15.91 39.42
CA PHE A 7 4.50 14.82 38.52
C PHE A 7 4.03 15.24 37.13
N ARG A 8 4.85 16.09 36.52
CA ARG A 8 4.80 16.53 35.14
C ARG A 8 4.56 15.31 34.26
N ILE A 9 3.30 15.08 33.93
CA ILE A 9 2.88 14.48 32.67
C ILE A 9 3.38 15.43 31.57
N LYS A 10 4.69 15.40 31.30
CA LYS A 10 5.15 15.59 29.94
C LYS A 10 4.65 14.34 29.22
N ILE A 11 3.40 14.39 28.75
CA ILE A 11 3.07 13.70 27.50
C ILE A 11 4.16 14.18 26.56
N LEU A 12 5.15 13.33 26.33
CA LEU A 12 6.17 13.57 25.34
C LEU A 12 5.39 13.65 24.05
N LEU A 13 5.11 14.87 23.57
CA LEU A 13 4.53 15.07 22.26
C LEU A 13 5.56 14.51 21.27
N ILE A 14 5.31 13.27 20.85
CA ILE A 14 6.09 12.60 19.83
C ILE A 14 5.78 13.36 18.54
N LEU A 15 6.77 14.11 18.04
CA LEU A 15 6.65 14.83 16.78
C LEU A 15 7.22 13.97 15.66
N CYS A 16 6.46 13.82 14.59
CA CYS A 16 6.94 13.21 13.36
C CYS A 16 7.98 14.13 12.69
N HIS A 17 8.82 13.57 11.82
CA HIS A 17 9.73 14.34 10.96
C HIS A 17 9.01 15.34 10.02
N CYS A 18 7.69 15.20 9.81
CA CYS A 18 6.90 16.21 9.11
C CYS A 18 6.52 17.42 9.97
N GLY A 19 6.70 17.36 11.29
CA GLY A 19 6.33 18.42 12.23
C GLY A 19 4.99 18.20 12.94
N ASP A 20 4.19 17.23 12.52
CA ASP A 20 2.89 16.93 13.14
C ASP A 20 3.03 16.07 14.40
N SER A 21 2.06 16.19 15.31
CA SER A 21 1.96 15.33 16.48
C SER A 21 1.56 13.92 16.08
N VAL A 22 2.26 12.95 16.65
CA VAL A 22 1.93 11.54 16.56
C VAL A 22 1.05 11.20 17.77
N ASP A 23 -0.09 10.55 17.50
CA ASP A 23 -0.99 10.07 18.56
C ASP A 23 -0.38 8.87 19.30
N THR A 24 -0.99 8.46 20.40
CA THR A 24 -0.54 7.30 21.20
C THR A 24 -0.54 5.99 20.41
N TYR A 25 -1.28 5.93 19.30
CA TYR A 25 -1.40 4.76 18.44
C TYR A 25 -0.43 4.78 17.25
N GLY A 26 0.24 5.91 16.98
CA GLY A 26 1.18 6.05 15.88
C GLY A 26 0.54 6.12 14.48
N HIS A 27 -0.78 6.32 14.39
CA HIS A 27 -1.53 6.25 13.13
C HIS A 27 -1.09 7.31 12.12
N HIS A 28 -0.61 8.47 12.61
CA HIS A 28 -0.06 9.52 11.76
C HIS A 28 0.96 8.98 10.74
N GLY A 29 1.81 8.02 11.12
CA GLY A 29 2.79 7.43 10.20
C GLY A 29 2.19 6.77 8.97
N LEU A 30 0.97 6.23 9.07
CA LEU A 30 0.31 5.50 7.99
C LEU A 30 -0.10 6.40 6.83
N SER A 31 -0.45 7.66 7.12
CA SER A 31 -0.88 8.69 6.17
C SER A 31 0.18 9.76 5.90
N CYS A 32 1.20 9.89 6.76
CA CYS A 32 2.26 10.89 6.62
C CYS A 32 3.03 10.74 5.30
N SER A 33 3.19 11.86 4.60
CA SER A 33 3.90 11.90 3.32
C SER A 33 5.40 11.63 3.45
N ARG A 34 5.97 11.90 4.64
CA ARG A 34 7.40 11.73 4.97
C ARG A 34 7.69 10.46 5.76
N SER A 35 6.73 9.55 5.94
CA SER A 35 6.97 8.31 6.68
C SER A 35 7.87 7.35 5.91
N ALA A 36 8.80 6.72 6.63
CA ALA A 36 9.78 5.81 6.05
C ALA A 36 9.15 4.58 5.37
N GLY A 37 8.04 4.07 5.93
CA GLY A 37 7.39 2.86 5.42
C GLY A 37 6.52 3.08 4.18
N ARG A 38 6.13 4.31 3.85
CA ARG A 38 5.24 4.60 2.70
C ARG A 38 5.81 4.08 1.38
N PHE A 39 7.04 4.48 1.06
CA PHE A 39 7.71 4.08 -0.18
C PHE A 39 7.99 2.57 -0.19
N SER A 40 8.39 2.01 0.95
CA SER A 40 8.65 0.58 1.09
C SER A 40 7.41 -0.28 0.83
N ARG A 41 6.22 0.14 1.31
CA ARG A 41 4.95 -0.57 1.01
C ARG A 41 4.71 -0.60 -0.49
N HIS A 42 4.74 0.59 -1.11
CA HIS A 42 4.45 0.78 -2.51
C HIS A 42 5.39 -0.02 -3.42
N SER A 43 6.70 0.12 -3.21
CA SER A 43 7.72 -0.57 -4.01
C SER A 43 7.63 -2.09 -3.87
N THR A 44 7.39 -2.60 -2.65
CA THR A 44 7.31 -4.04 -2.39
C THR A 44 6.08 -4.66 -3.03
N ILE A 45 4.92 -3.99 -2.97
CA ILE A 45 3.70 -4.46 -3.65
C ILE A 45 3.94 -4.54 -5.17
N ASN A 46 4.52 -3.49 -5.76
CA ASN A 46 4.80 -3.46 -7.19
C ASN A 46 5.81 -4.54 -7.63
N ASP A 47 6.85 -4.78 -6.85
CA ASP A 47 7.81 -5.85 -7.12
C ASP A 47 7.17 -7.25 -6.98
N ILE A 48 6.28 -7.46 -6.00
CA ILE A 48 5.53 -8.72 -5.89
C ILE A 48 4.65 -8.94 -7.12
N ILE A 49 3.87 -7.94 -7.54
CA ILE A 49 3.02 -8.03 -8.75
C ILE A 49 3.86 -8.35 -9.98
N ARG A 50 4.96 -7.63 -10.20
CA ARG A 50 5.87 -7.86 -11.33
C ARG A 50 6.45 -9.28 -11.33
N ARG A 51 6.93 -9.76 -10.18
CA ARG A 51 7.49 -11.12 -10.06
C ARG A 51 6.43 -12.18 -10.31
N SER A 52 5.20 -11.97 -9.82
CA SER A 52 4.09 -12.88 -10.08
C SER A 52 3.65 -12.91 -11.53
N LEU A 53 3.69 -11.77 -12.23
CA LEU A 53 3.50 -11.72 -13.67
C LEU A 53 4.59 -12.53 -14.39
N ALA A 54 5.86 -12.38 -13.99
CA ALA A 54 6.94 -13.17 -14.54
C ALA A 54 6.79 -14.69 -14.29
N THR A 55 6.33 -15.09 -13.09
CA THR A 55 5.96 -16.49 -12.79
C THR A 55 4.83 -16.99 -13.69
N ALA A 56 3.88 -16.12 -14.05
CA ALA A 56 2.82 -16.42 -14.99
C ALA A 56 3.24 -16.28 -16.47
N HIS A 57 4.55 -16.25 -16.76
CA HIS A 57 5.13 -16.07 -18.09
C HIS A 57 4.71 -14.78 -18.81
N VAL A 58 4.30 -13.76 -18.06
CA VAL A 58 3.99 -12.42 -18.55
C VAL A 58 5.12 -11.47 -18.12
N PRO A 59 6.14 -11.23 -18.96
CA PRO A 59 7.19 -10.29 -18.62
C PRO A 59 6.61 -8.88 -18.41
N ALA A 60 7.11 -8.18 -17.40
CA ALA A 60 6.62 -6.86 -17.01
C ALA A 60 7.76 -5.93 -16.55
N VAL A 61 7.57 -4.65 -16.81
CA VAL A 61 8.48 -3.57 -16.41
C VAL A 61 7.79 -2.69 -15.36
N LEU A 62 8.59 -2.16 -14.44
CA LEU A 62 8.14 -1.11 -13.53
C LEU A 62 8.43 0.25 -14.14
N GLU A 63 7.60 1.23 -13.79
CA GLU A 63 7.82 2.64 -14.10
C GLU A 63 8.01 2.88 -15.61
N PRO A 64 7.12 2.38 -16.49
CA PRO A 64 7.22 2.54 -17.94
C PRO A 64 7.20 4.01 -18.36
N ILE A 65 7.99 4.33 -19.39
CA ILE A 65 8.06 5.66 -20.00
C ILE A 65 7.32 5.70 -21.34
N GLY A 66 6.79 6.87 -21.69
CA GLY A 66 6.26 7.14 -23.03
C GLY A 66 4.89 6.54 -23.33
N LEU A 67 4.08 6.21 -22.31
CA LEU A 67 2.75 5.64 -22.50
C LEU A 67 1.74 6.61 -23.14
N ALA A 68 1.94 7.90 -22.92
CA ALA A 68 1.18 8.96 -23.58
C ALA A 68 2.10 10.16 -23.83
N ARG A 69 1.94 10.77 -25.00
CA ARG A 69 2.88 11.78 -25.53
C ARG A 69 2.84 13.12 -24.81
N SER A 70 1.79 13.40 -24.02
CA SER A 70 1.47 14.77 -23.60
C SER A 70 1.08 14.95 -22.13
N ASP A 71 0.89 13.88 -21.35
CA ASP A 71 0.29 13.98 -20.02
C ASP A 71 1.22 13.57 -18.85
N GLY A 72 2.45 13.17 -19.14
CA GLY A 72 3.44 12.79 -18.12
C GLY A 72 3.01 11.64 -17.22
N LYS A 73 1.97 10.89 -17.62
CA LYS A 73 1.41 9.81 -16.82
C LYS A 73 2.38 8.64 -16.76
N ARG A 74 2.60 8.16 -15.54
CA ARG A 74 3.51 7.08 -15.23
C ARG A 74 2.83 6.13 -14.24
N PRO A 75 2.23 5.03 -14.72
CA PRO A 75 1.75 3.97 -13.85
C PRO A 75 2.96 3.23 -13.27
N ASP A 76 2.72 2.43 -12.24
CA ASP A 76 3.80 1.74 -11.54
C ASP A 76 4.38 0.58 -12.36
N GLY A 77 3.61 0.01 -13.29
CA GLY A 77 4.12 -1.02 -14.16
C GLY A 77 3.25 -1.35 -15.37
N MET A 78 3.86 -2.10 -16.28
CA MET A 78 3.28 -2.52 -17.55
C MET A 78 3.69 -3.94 -17.93
N SER A 79 2.77 -4.74 -18.47
CA SER A 79 3.11 -6.00 -19.14
C SER A 79 3.70 -5.73 -20.53
N LEU A 80 4.77 -6.44 -20.87
CA LEU A 80 5.44 -6.33 -22.18
C LEU A 80 4.73 -7.12 -23.28
N ILE A 81 3.85 -8.04 -22.89
CA ILE A 81 3.00 -8.80 -23.79
C ILE A 81 1.52 -8.56 -23.44
N PRO A 82 0.59 -8.82 -24.38
CA PRO A 82 -0.84 -8.72 -24.11
C PRO A 82 -1.28 -9.50 -22.87
N TRP A 83 -1.95 -8.81 -21.95
CA TRP A 83 -2.57 -9.42 -20.79
C TRP A 83 -3.89 -10.11 -21.16
N ARG A 84 -4.75 -9.41 -21.89
CA ARG A 84 -6.09 -9.88 -22.27
C ARG A 84 -6.57 -9.15 -23.53
N LEU A 85 -7.24 -9.85 -24.44
CA LEU A 85 -7.83 -9.29 -25.67
C LEU A 85 -6.84 -8.46 -26.52
N GLY A 86 -5.58 -8.92 -26.63
CA GLY A 86 -4.54 -8.20 -27.37
C GLY A 86 -4.03 -6.92 -26.69
N ARG A 87 -4.49 -6.61 -25.48
CA ARG A 87 -4.15 -5.38 -24.75
C ARG A 87 -3.18 -5.64 -23.61
N SER A 88 -2.20 -4.77 -23.43
CA SER A 88 -1.23 -4.85 -22.33
C SER A 88 -1.85 -4.38 -21.01
N LEU A 89 -1.44 -4.98 -19.89
CA LEU A 89 -1.84 -4.55 -18.55
C LEU A 89 -1.00 -3.34 -18.15
N LEU A 90 -1.66 -2.29 -17.65
CA LEU A 90 -1.07 -1.23 -16.85
C LEU A 90 -1.64 -1.32 -15.45
N TRP A 91 -0.80 -1.19 -14.43
CA TRP A 91 -1.27 -1.12 -13.04
C TRP A 91 -0.60 0.01 -12.27
N ASP A 92 -1.30 0.51 -11.27
CA ASP A 92 -0.83 1.55 -10.36
C ASP A 92 -1.35 1.20 -8.97
N ALA A 93 -0.42 0.81 -8.09
CA ALA A 93 -0.71 0.40 -6.73
C ALA A 93 -0.94 1.63 -5.84
N THR A 94 -1.79 1.47 -4.83
CA THR A 94 -1.96 2.49 -3.82
C THR A 94 -2.34 1.86 -2.50
N CYS A 95 -1.71 2.31 -1.42
CA CYS A 95 -2.03 1.90 -0.06
C CYS A 95 -2.56 3.13 0.68
N VAL A 96 -3.85 3.11 1.02
CA VAL A 96 -4.53 4.22 1.69
C VAL A 96 -4.75 3.91 3.17
N ASP A 97 -4.65 4.94 4.01
CA ASP A 97 -4.83 4.79 5.45
C ASP A 97 -6.30 4.60 5.81
N THR A 98 -6.68 3.40 6.27
CA THR A 98 -8.05 3.09 6.69
C THR A 98 -8.57 4.05 7.77
N LEU A 99 -7.67 4.55 8.63
CA LEU A 99 -7.99 5.32 9.83
C LEU A 99 -7.83 6.83 9.63
N ALA A 100 -7.51 7.29 8.42
CA ALA A 100 -7.43 8.71 8.13
C ALA A 100 -8.78 9.40 8.42
N ALA A 101 -8.74 10.61 8.97
CA ALA A 101 -9.94 11.36 9.33
C ALA A 101 -10.90 11.56 8.14
N SER A 102 -10.37 11.71 6.92
CA SER A 102 -11.14 11.82 5.69
C SER A 102 -11.78 10.50 5.21
N HIS A 103 -11.40 9.37 5.80
CA HIS A 103 -11.84 8.03 5.38
C HIS A 103 -12.72 7.35 6.43
N ILE A 104 -12.55 7.68 7.72
CA ILE A 104 -13.16 6.96 8.84
C ILE A 104 -14.68 6.84 8.75
N GLN A 105 -15.39 7.86 8.26
CA GLN A 105 -16.84 7.80 8.07
C GLN A 105 -17.24 6.70 7.07
N ALA A 106 -16.50 6.56 5.97
CA ALA A 106 -16.79 5.57 4.95
C ALA A 106 -16.28 4.17 5.35
N THR A 107 -15.06 4.08 5.88
CA THR A 107 -14.41 2.80 6.23
C THR A 107 -15.05 2.13 7.45
N SER A 108 -15.63 2.90 8.38
CA SER A 108 -16.43 2.36 9.49
C SER A 108 -17.74 1.69 9.03
N SER A 109 -18.29 2.12 7.90
CA SER A 109 -19.56 1.60 7.37
C SER A 109 -19.37 0.52 6.30
N MET A 110 -18.26 0.56 5.57
CA MET A 110 -18.02 -0.33 4.43
C MET A 110 -16.55 -0.73 4.33
N VAL A 111 -16.32 -2.03 4.35
CA VAL A 111 -14.99 -2.63 4.18
C VAL A 111 -14.42 -2.26 2.81
N GLY A 112 -13.20 -1.73 2.77
CA GLY A 112 -12.53 -1.38 1.52
C GLY A 112 -13.04 -0.09 0.88
N ALA A 113 -13.81 0.74 1.59
CA ALA A 113 -14.35 1.98 1.06
C ALA A 113 -13.26 2.97 0.62
N ALA A 114 -12.17 3.10 1.40
CA ALA A 114 -11.07 3.98 1.06
C ALA A 114 -10.29 3.43 -0.15
N ALA A 115 -10.03 2.11 -0.18
CA ALA A 115 -9.39 1.48 -1.32
C ALA A 115 -10.23 1.65 -2.61
N THR A 116 -11.54 1.47 -2.53
CA THR A 116 -12.47 1.66 -3.66
C THR A 116 -12.44 3.09 -4.17
N SER A 117 -12.48 4.08 -3.28
CA SER A 117 -12.37 5.50 -3.65
C SER A 117 -11.03 5.81 -4.32
N ALA A 118 -9.93 5.24 -3.81
CA ALA A 118 -8.61 5.39 -4.39
C ALA A 118 -8.49 4.76 -5.78
N GLU A 119 -9.10 3.60 -6.00
CA GLU A 119 -9.20 2.95 -7.30
C GLU A 119 -9.96 3.84 -8.31
N GLN A 120 -11.11 4.39 -7.91
CA GLN A 120 -11.88 5.31 -8.75
C GLN A 120 -11.08 6.58 -9.11
N ALA A 121 -10.34 7.14 -8.15
CA ALA A 121 -9.48 8.30 -8.41
C ALA A 121 -8.37 7.98 -9.43
N LYS A 122 -7.74 6.80 -9.31
CA LYS A 122 -6.75 6.33 -10.29
C LYS A 122 -7.40 6.06 -11.65
N ARG A 123 -8.58 5.44 -11.70
CA ARG A 123 -9.33 5.25 -12.95
C ARG A 123 -9.55 6.56 -13.71
N ARG A 124 -10.02 7.60 -13.02
CA ARG A 124 -10.18 8.95 -13.60
C ARG A 124 -8.84 9.52 -14.08
N LYS A 125 -7.77 9.37 -13.29
CA LYS A 125 -6.41 9.80 -13.67
C LYS A 125 -5.97 9.19 -15.00
N TYR A 126 -6.34 7.94 -15.28
CA TYR A 126 -5.92 7.19 -16.48
C TYR A 126 -7.06 6.93 -17.46
N GLU A 127 -8.12 7.74 -17.47
CA GLU A 127 -9.31 7.50 -18.33
C GLU A 127 -8.99 7.62 -19.83
N ASN A 128 -8.06 8.50 -20.20
CA ASN A 128 -7.69 8.80 -21.59
C ASN A 128 -6.47 8.00 -22.08
N LEU A 129 -6.30 6.76 -21.60
CA LEU A 129 -5.25 5.88 -22.11
C LEU A 129 -5.61 5.32 -23.50
N ASP A 130 -4.57 5.01 -24.28
CA ASP A 130 -4.75 4.32 -25.56
C ASP A 130 -5.50 2.99 -25.39
N SER A 131 -6.32 2.62 -26.38
CA SER A 131 -7.17 1.43 -26.33
C SER A 131 -6.37 0.13 -26.26
N SER A 132 -5.09 0.14 -26.64
CA SER A 132 -4.15 -0.98 -26.48
C SER A 132 -3.82 -1.34 -25.02
N PHE A 133 -4.21 -0.51 -24.04
CA PHE A 133 -3.95 -0.77 -22.62
C PHE A 133 -5.20 -1.09 -21.83
N ILE A 134 -5.11 -2.08 -20.93
CA ILE A 134 -6.06 -2.30 -19.84
C ILE A 134 -5.43 -1.74 -18.58
N PHE A 135 -5.99 -0.63 -18.08
CA PHE A 135 -5.59 -0.08 -16.80
C PHE A 135 -6.35 -0.76 -15.65
N VAL A 136 -5.64 -1.14 -14.61
CA VAL A 136 -6.20 -1.67 -13.36
C VAL A 136 -5.51 -1.01 -12.16
N PRO A 137 -6.19 -0.17 -11.38
CA PRO A 137 -5.66 0.29 -10.11
C PRO A 137 -5.59 -0.86 -9.10
N PHE A 138 -4.51 -0.94 -8.34
CA PHE A 138 -4.36 -1.92 -7.26
C PHE A 138 -4.48 -1.21 -5.91
N GLY A 139 -5.72 -0.94 -5.49
CA GLY A 139 -6.02 -0.26 -4.24
C GLY A 139 -6.10 -1.20 -3.04
N VAL A 140 -5.34 -0.90 -1.99
CA VAL A 140 -5.41 -1.60 -0.71
C VAL A 140 -5.48 -0.60 0.42
N GLU A 141 -6.07 -0.99 1.54
CA GLU A 141 -6.02 -0.19 2.76
C GLU A 141 -4.97 -0.71 3.75
N THR A 142 -4.53 0.14 4.65
CA THR A 142 -3.52 -0.20 5.67
C THR A 142 -3.97 -1.33 6.58
N LEU A 143 -5.25 -1.44 6.91
CA LEU A 143 -5.76 -2.54 7.74
C LEU A 143 -6.04 -3.84 6.96
N GLY A 144 -5.77 -3.87 5.65
CA GLY A 144 -5.81 -5.08 4.85
C GLY A 144 -6.93 -5.24 3.81
N PRO A 145 -8.08 -4.53 3.85
CA PRO A 145 -9.06 -4.59 2.78
C PRO A 145 -8.49 -4.20 1.42
N TRP A 146 -8.86 -4.92 0.37
CA TRP A 146 -8.48 -4.61 -1.02
C TRP A 146 -9.70 -4.12 -1.78
N GLY A 147 -9.50 -3.15 -2.67
CA GLY A 147 -10.53 -2.66 -3.55
C GLY A 147 -11.03 -3.74 -4.53
N PRO A 148 -12.22 -3.56 -5.12
CA PRO A 148 -12.77 -4.51 -6.08
C PRO A 148 -11.84 -4.79 -7.27
N GLU A 149 -11.13 -3.77 -7.78
CA GLU A 149 -10.26 -3.95 -8.95
C GLU A 149 -8.97 -4.70 -8.59
N ALA A 150 -8.34 -4.37 -7.45
CA ALA A 150 -7.21 -5.10 -6.91
C ALA A 150 -7.53 -6.59 -6.71
N ARG A 151 -8.70 -6.90 -6.13
CA ARG A 151 -9.17 -8.28 -5.94
C ARG A 151 -9.38 -9.01 -7.26
N ALA A 152 -9.94 -8.34 -8.27
CA ALA A 152 -10.14 -8.92 -9.59
C ALA A 152 -8.80 -9.25 -10.27
N LEU A 153 -7.85 -8.31 -10.26
CA LEU A 153 -6.50 -8.54 -10.81
C LEU A 153 -5.78 -9.66 -10.07
N PHE A 154 -5.83 -9.66 -8.73
CA PHE A 154 -5.25 -10.72 -7.92
C PHE A 154 -5.83 -12.09 -8.26
N LYS A 155 -7.16 -12.21 -8.40
CA LYS A 155 -7.79 -13.49 -8.73
C LYS A 155 -7.33 -14.03 -10.09
N GLU A 156 -7.25 -13.16 -11.09
CA GLU A 156 -6.76 -13.54 -12.42
C GLU A 156 -5.28 -13.91 -12.39
N LEU A 157 -4.44 -13.10 -11.74
CA LEU A 157 -3.01 -13.35 -11.61
C LEU A 157 -2.73 -14.65 -10.83
N SER A 158 -3.42 -14.84 -9.71
CA SER A 158 -3.34 -16.04 -8.87
C SER A 158 -3.66 -17.30 -9.68
N LYS A 159 -4.75 -17.26 -10.48
CA LYS A 159 -5.11 -18.35 -11.38
C LYS A 159 -3.98 -18.67 -12.36
N ARG A 160 -3.44 -17.67 -13.06
CA ARG A 160 -2.35 -17.88 -14.03
C ARG A 160 -1.06 -18.39 -13.38
N VAL A 161 -0.74 -17.92 -12.17
CA VAL A 161 0.40 -18.41 -11.40
C VAL A 161 0.21 -19.90 -11.06
N ILE A 162 -0.96 -20.30 -10.55
CA ILE A 162 -1.28 -21.70 -10.24
C ILE A 162 -1.15 -22.56 -11.51
N GLU A 163 -1.69 -22.11 -12.64
CA GLU A 163 -1.61 -22.81 -13.92
C GLU A 163 -0.17 -22.96 -14.42
N SER A 164 0.67 -21.94 -14.23
CA SER A 164 2.06 -21.94 -14.69
C SER A 164 2.98 -22.78 -13.81
N THR A 165 2.73 -22.84 -12.50
CA THR A 165 3.56 -23.60 -11.56
C THR A 165 3.08 -25.03 -11.34
N GLY A 166 1.79 -25.31 -11.60
CA GLY A 166 1.14 -26.57 -11.22
C GLY A 166 0.87 -26.71 -9.72
N ASP A 167 1.14 -25.68 -8.91
CA ASP A 167 0.96 -25.69 -7.46
C ASP A 167 -0.35 -25.01 -7.08
N PRO A 168 -1.35 -25.74 -6.54
CA PRO A 168 -2.64 -25.18 -6.15
C PRO A 168 -2.54 -24.16 -4.99
N THR A 169 -1.44 -24.16 -4.24
CA THR A 169 -1.22 -23.27 -3.10
C THR A 169 -0.54 -21.94 -3.47
N ALA A 170 0.03 -21.85 -4.68
CA ALA A 170 0.81 -20.69 -5.13
C ALA A 170 0.02 -19.36 -5.06
N GLY A 171 -1.29 -19.43 -5.32
CA GLY A 171 -2.20 -18.29 -5.18
C GLY A 171 -2.33 -17.77 -3.74
N SER A 172 -2.38 -18.68 -2.76
CA SER A 172 -2.41 -18.33 -1.34
C SER A 172 -1.10 -17.66 -0.92
N TYR A 173 0.04 -18.22 -1.34
CA TYR A 173 1.35 -17.62 -1.07
C TYR A 173 1.52 -16.24 -1.70
N LEU A 174 0.93 -15.99 -2.87
CA LEU A 174 0.88 -14.64 -3.44
C LEU A 174 0.10 -13.68 -2.54
N GLY A 175 -1.11 -14.06 -2.11
CA GLY A 175 -1.92 -13.23 -1.21
C GLY A 175 -1.19 -12.92 0.10
N GLN A 176 -0.58 -13.94 0.71
CA GLN A 176 0.21 -13.80 1.94
C GLN A 176 1.40 -12.85 1.76
N ARG A 177 2.14 -12.94 0.64
CA ARG A 177 3.27 -12.03 0.36
C ARG A 177 2.81 -10.57 0.28
N ILE A 178 1.70 -10.29 -0.38
CA ILE A 178 1.14 -8.94 -0.47
C ILE A 178 0.70 -8.45 0.92
N SER A 179 -0.05 -9.27 1.66
CA SER A 179 -0.49 -8.92 3.03
C SER A 179 0.69 -8.64 3.96
N LEU A 180 1.75 -9.46 3.91
CA LEU A 180 2.96 -9.25 4.70
C LEU A 180 3.71 -7.97 4.27
N ALA A 181 3.74 -7.65 2.98
CA ALA A 181 4.35 -6.40 2.50
C ALA A 181 3.62 -5.17 3.07
N ILE A 182 2.28 -5.20 3.09
CA ILE A 182 1.46 -4.14 3.69
C ILE A 182 1.78 -4.01 5.19
N GLN A 183 1.70 -5.10 5.95
CA GLN A 183 1.90 -5.06 7.41
C GLN A 183 3.33 -4.65 7.79
N ARG A 184 4.36 -5.16 7.10
CA ARG A 184 5.76 -4.75 7.32
C ARG A 184 5.96 -3.26 7.07
N GLY A 185 5.41 -2.74 5.98
CA GLY A 185 5.57 -1.33 5.68
C GLY A 185 4.67 -0.43 6.55
N ASN A 186 3.54 -0.92 7.08
CA ASN A 186 2.78 -0.23 8.12
C ASN A 186 3.62 -0.10 9.39
N ALA A 187 4.22 -1.20 9.86
CA ALA A 187 5.11 -1.20 11.02
C ALA A 187 6.28 -0.22 10.81
N ALA A 188 6.93 -0.25 9.64
CA ALA A 188 7.99 0.71 9.31
C ALA A 188 7.49 2.17 9.28
N SER A 189 6.25 2.40 8.85
CA SER A 189 5.64 3.73 8.83
C SER A 189 5.41 4.24 10.25
N ILE A 190 4.84 3.41 11.13
CA ILE A 190 4.57 3.74 12.54
C ILE A 190 5.89 3.95 13.30
N LEU A 191 6.79 2.96 13.26
CA LEU A 191 8.10 3.02 13.94
C LEU A 191 8.96 4.18 13.42
N GLY A 192 8.82 4.54 12.15
CA GLY A 192 9.52 5.69 11.55
C GLY A 192 9.02 7.06 12.02
N THR A 193 7.89 7.13 12.74
CA THR A 193 7.37 8.38 13.31
C THR A 193 7.67 8.57 14.78
N VAL A 194 8.13 7.52 15.47
CA VAL A 194 8.57 7.60 16.85
C VAL A 194 10.03 8.07 16.87
N PRO A 195 10.41 9.11 17.64
CA PRO A 195 11.80 9.48 17.84
C PRO A 195 12.58 8.25 18.28
N ARG A 196 13.78 8.04 17.72
CA ARG A 196 14.73 7.09 18.30
C ARG A 196 15.07 7.62 19.69
N CYS A 197 14.41 7.09 20.72
CA CYS A 197 14.78 7.38 22.09
C CYS A 197 16.23 6.93 22.24
N GLY A 198 17.14 7.85 22.57
CA GLY A 198 18.47 7.48 22.99
C GLY A 198 18.36 6.66 24.27
N GLY A 199 18.94 5.46 24.28
CA GLY A 199 19.03 4.59 25.45
C GLY A 199 17.73 3.87 25.82
N PHE A 200 17.64 2.60 25.43
CA PHE A 200 16.81 1.63 26.14
C PHE A 200 17.49 1.34 27.48
N GLU A 201 17.09 1.99 28.58
CA GLU A 201 17.37 1.47 29.92
C GLU A 201 16.12 1.31 30.81
N ASP A 202 15.00 2.03 30.57
CA ASP A 202 13.90 2.02 31.56
C ASP A 202 12.52 1.60 31.06
N VAL A 203 12.42 0.68 30.08
CA VAL A 203 11.11 0.11 29.68
C VAL A 203 11.16 -1.42 29.57
N LEU A 204 11.70 -2.08 30.59
CA LEU A 204 11.48 -3.51 30.85
C LEU A 204 11.46 -3.78 32.36
N VAL A 205 10.51 -3.17 33.07
CA VAL A 205 10.04 -3.72 34.34
C VAL A 205 8.54 -3.52 34.41
N PHE A 206 7.76 -4.52 33.99
CA PHE A 206 6.62 -5.00 34.75
C PHE A 206 6.48 -6.50 34.49
N ILE A 207 6.49 -7.23 35.60
CA ILE A 207 6.36 -8.67 35.79
C ILE A 207 5.01 -9.16 35.25
#